data_AF-A0A523TDV8-F1
#
_entry.id   AF-A0A523TDV8-F1
#
_cell.length_a   1.000
_cell.length_b   1.000
_cell.length_c   1.000
_cell.angle_alpha   90.00
_cell.angle_beta   90.00
_cell.angle_gamma   90.00
#
_symmetry.space_group_name_H-M   'P 1'
#
loop_
_entity.id
_entity.type
_entity.pdbx_description
1 polymer ?
#
loop_
_entity_poly.entity_id
_entity_poly.type
_entity_poly.pdbx_seq_one_letter_code
_entity_poly.pdbx_strand_id
1 'polypeptide(L)'
;MSNLEQTRKNAEEKQDEIIPQENLATSLSNEIIIHSQKDDIEKMELLLTELKNLLIKFPKSKHIQKTYGSTLLNILPVFFAHVTQTDVKNKINSLRELAIQFESMTLIEILAMILVNAIYDFSLINKAGSIQEFSLELSDLSRKYPKNDTIQIAGAKGMVNSTMFFVQNNDLQAAKKHYRILQRILESNPDKEMVDSFQLIQLGKYFEDK
;
A
#
# COMPACT_ATOMS: atom_id res chain seq x y z
N MET A 1 -12.78 -15.55 27.91
CA MET A 1 -13.20 -15.20 26.53
C MET A 1 -12.22 -14.16 26.04
N SER A 2 -11.59 -14.33 24.87
CA SER A 2 -10.69 -13.28 24.35
C SER A 2 -11.51 -12.05 23.92
N ASN A 3 -10.85 -10.89 23.80
CA ASN A 3 -11.51 -9.66 23.33
C ASN A 3 -12.13 -9.85 21.92
N LEU A 4 -11.46 -10.61 21.06
CA LEU A 4 -11.96 -10.95 19.73
C LEU A 4 -13.25 -11.79 19.79
N GLU A 5 -13.31 -12.83 20.62
CA GLU A 5 -14.53 -13.66 20.76
C GLU A 5 -15.73 -12.85 21.27
N GLN A 6 -15.50 -11.92 22.22
CA GLN A 6 -16.57 -11.06 22.73
C GLN A 6 -17.10 -10.10 21.65
N THR A 7 -16.20 -9.54 20.84
CA THR A 7 -16.59 -8.63 19.75
C THR A 7 -17.25 -9.36 18.59
N ARG A 8 -16.84 -10.60 18.27
CA ARG A 8 -17.54 -11.47 17.32
C ARG A 8 -18.97 -11.73 17.74
N LYS A 9 -19.18 -12.19 18.97
CA LYS A 9 -20.53 -12.48 19.49
C LYS A 9 -21.45 -11.26 19.41
N ASN A 10 -20.97 -10.09 19.83
CA ASN A 10 -21.76 -8.86 19.76
C ASN A 10 -22.05 -8.42 18.31
N ALA A 11 -21.10 -8.62 17.38
CA ALA A 11 -21.31 -8.35 15.96
C ALA A 11 -22.29 -9.33 15.30
N GLU A 12 -22.31 -10.60 15.73
CA GLU A 12 -23.28 -11.60 15.26
C GLU A 12 -24.69 -11.27 15.75
N GLU A 13 -24.86 -10.94 17.03
CA GLU A 13 -26.15 -10.55 17.61
C GLU A 13 -26.73 -9.29 16.95
N LYS A 14 -25.85 -8.41 16.45
CA LYS A 14 -26.20 -7.11 15.84
C LYS A 14 -25.67 -7.01 14.42
N GLN A 15 -26.00 -8.02 13.61
CA GLN A 15 -25.42 -8.24 12.28
C GLN A 15 -25.59 -7.08 11.28
N ASP A 16 -26.56 -6.18 11.48
CA ASP A 16 -26.89 -5.08 10.57
C ASP A 16 -26.49 -3.70 11.14
N GLU A 17 -26.09 -3.63 12.41
CA GLU A 17 -25.61 -2.41 13.02
C GLU A 17 -24.14 -2.18 12.68
N ILE A 18 -23.77 -0.98 12.25
CA ILE A 18 -22.40 -0.73 11.81
C ILE A 18 -21.37 -0.73 12.96
N ILE A 19 -21.73 -0.19 14.13
CA ILE A 19 -20.81 0.01 15.26
C ILE A 19 -20.23 -1.32 15.79
N PRO A 20 -21.02 -2.38 16.02
CA PRO A 20 -20.49 -3.70 16.38
C PRO A 20 -19.48 -4.25 15.36
N GLN A 21 -19.69 -3.98 14.07
CA GLN A 21 -18.85 -4.50 12.97
C GLN A 21 -17.53 -3.72 12.88
N GLU A 22 -17.58 -2.41 13.13
CA GLU A 22 -16.39 -1.56 13.25
C GLU A 22 -15.52 -1.97 14.45
N ASN A 23 -16.15 -2.34 15.57
CA ASN A 23 -15.45 -2.88 16.74
C ASN A 23 -14.81 -4.25 16.42
N LEU A 24 -15.55 -5.14 15.75
CA LEU A 24 -15.00 -6.43 15.31
C LEU A 24 -13.82 -6.25 14.34
N ALA A 25 -13.94 -5.35 13.37
CA ALA A 25 -12.86 -5.05 12.43
C ALA A 25 -11.58 -4.61 13.18
N THR A 26 -11.72 -3.78 14.20
CA THR A 26 -10.61 -3.32 15.04
C THR A 26 -9.97 -4.48 15.82
N SER A 27 -10.79 -5.33 16.45
CA SER A 27 -10.31 -6.53 17.15
C SER A 27 -9.58 -7.50 16.23
N LEU A 28 -10.11 -7.74 15.02
CA LEU A 28 -9.47 -8.57 14.00
C LEU A 28 -8.11 -8.00 13.60
N SER A 29 -8.04 -6.69 13.31
CA SER A 29 -6.77 -6.03 12.99
C SER A 29 -5.74 -6.23 14.10
N ASN A 30 -6.12 -6.00 15.36
CA ASN A 30 -5.19 -6.16 16.48
C ASN A 30 -4.68 -7.59 16.60
N GLU A 31 -5.56 -8.59 16.44
CA GLU A 31 -5.17 -10.00 16.50
C GLU A 31 -4.25 -10.37 15.33
N ILE A 32 -4.54 -9.88 14.12
CA ILE A 32 -3.67 -10.06 12.94
C ILE A 32 -2.26 -9.51 13.21
N ILE A 33 -2.14 -8.33 13.81
CA ILE A 33 -0.84 -7.73 14.14
C ILE A 33 -0.10 -8.54 15.23
N ILE A 34 -0.81 -9.11 16.19
CA ILE A 34 -0.20 -10.01 17.19
C ILE A 34 0.36 -11.27 16.50
N HIS A 35 -0.38 -11.85 15.56
CA HIS A 35 0.07 -13.02 14.81
C HIS A 35 1.19 -12.70 13.83
N SER A 36 1.22 -11.48 13.27
CA SER A 36 2.32 -11.05 12.40
C SER A 36 3.64 -10.88 13.15
N GLN A 37 3.62 -10.61 14.45
CA GLN A 37 4.82 -10.60 15.30
C GLN A 37 5.34 -12.01 15.63
N LYS A 38 4.53 -13.03 15.36
CA LYS A 38 4.85 -14.45 15.60
C LYS A 38 5.03 -15.23 14.30
N ASP A 39 5.01 -14.54 13.15
CA ASP A 39 5.05 -15.13 11.81
C ASP A 39 4.00 -16.24 11.58
N ASP A 40 2.85 -16.13 12.24
CA ASP A 40 1.75 -17.10 12.12
C ASP A 40 0.87 -16.78 10.91
N ILE A 41 1.44 -17.07 9.73
CA ILE A 41 0.87 -16.72 8.42
C ILE A 41 -0.52 -17.31 8.23
N GLU A 42 -0.73 -18.58 8.62
CA GLU A 42 -2.04 -19.25 8.47
C GLU A 42 -3.12 -18.51 9.26
N LYS A 43 -2.83 -18.13 10.50
CA LYS A 43 -3.79 -17.41 11.32
C LYS A 43 -4.04 -16.00 10.81
N MET A 44 -3.00 -15.31 10.34
CA MET A 44 -3.14 -14.00 9.70
C MET A 44 -4.06 -14.06 8.48
N GLU A 45 -3.91 -15.06 7.61
CA GLU A 45 -4.74 -15.23 6.40
C GLU A 45 -6.21 -15.44 6.75
N LEU A 46 -6.49 -16.30 7.73
CA LEU A 46 -7.84 -16.57 8.20
C LEU A 46 -8.52 -15.29 8.71
N LEU A 47 -7.84 -14.55 9.58
CA LEU A 47 -8.37 -13.33 10.18
C LEU A 47 -8.48 -12.18 9.16
N LEU A 48 -7.52 -12.07 8.24
CA LEU A 48 -7.55 -11.09 7.16
C LEU A 48 -8.72 -11.36 6.20
N THR A 49 -9.03 -12.64 5.95
CA THR A 49 -10.21 -13.04 5.16
C THR A 49 -11.50 -12.63 5.85
N GLU A 50 -11.60 -12.82 7.17
CA GLU A 50 -12.75 -12.35 7.96
C GLU A 50 -12.89 -10.83 7.89
N LEU A 51 -11.80 -10.09 8.05
CA LEU A 51 -11.78 -8.63 7.94
C LEU A 51 -12.17 -8.14 6.53
N LYS A 52 -11.72 -8.84 5.48
CA LYS A 52 -12.13 -8.59 4.10
C LYS A 52 -13.63 -8.80 3.91
N ASN A 53 -14.20 -9.86 4.51
CA ASN A 53 -15.64 -10.13 4.44
C ASN A 53 -16.46 -9.02 5.11
N LEU A 54 -15.98 -8.46 6.23
CA LEU A 54 -16.61 -7.28 6.84
C LEU A 54 -16.59 -6.07 5.91
N LEU A 55 -15.46 -5.82 5.23
CA LEU A 55 -15.37 -4.75 4.24
C LEU A 55 -16.36 -4.95 3.09
N ILE A 56 -16.51 -6.19 2.59
CA ILE A 56 -17.47 -6.51 1.53
C ILE A 56 -18.91 -6.29 2.00
N LYS A 57 -19.24 -6.67 3.24
CA LYS A 57 -20.59 -6.50 3.80
C LYS A 57 -20.91 -5.04 4.11
N PHE A 58 -19.92 -4.25 4.52
CA PHE A 58 -20.07 -2.85 4.90
C PHE A 58 -19.16 -1.93 4.08
N PRO A 59 -19.32 -1.89 2.75
CA PRO A 59 -18.38 -1.24 1.85
C PRO A 59 -18.36 0.28 2.00
N LYS A 60 -19.38 0.88 2.62
CA LYS A 60 -19.46 2.34 2.87
C LYS A 60 -18.81 2.77 4.18
N SER A 61 -18.48 1.85 5.09
CA SER A 61 -17.82 2.23 6.36
C SER A 61 -16.38 2.63 6.11
N LYS A 62 -16.10 3.91 6.34
CA LYS A 62 -14.74 4.46 6.27
C LYS A 62 -13.82 3.85 7.32
N HIS A 63 -14.35 3.49 8.48
CA HIS A 63 -13.59 2.81 9.54
C HIS A 63 -13.16 1.41 9.11
N ILE A 64 -14.05 0.61 8.52
CA ILE A 64 -13.71 -0.75 8.06
C ILE A 64 -12.75 -0.68 6.86
N GLN A 65 -12.98 0.24 5.92
CA GLN A 65 -12.05 0.50 4.81
C GLN A 65 -10.63 0.82 5.31
N LYS A 66 -10.53 1.79 6.23
CA LYS A 66 -9.24 2.20 6.81
C LYS A 66 -8.60 1.05 7.58
N THR A 67 -9.38 0.34 8.42
CA THR A 67 -8.90 -0.79 9.21
C THR A 67 -8.33 -1.87 8.28
N TYR A 68 -9.10 -2.38 7.32
CA TYR A 68 -8.61 -3.40 6.38
C TYR A 68 -7.35 -2.96 5.63
N GLY A 69 -7.36 -1.75 5.06
CA GLY A 69 -6.23 -1.25 4.30
C GLY A 69 -4.97 -1.06 5.16
N SER A 70 -5.09 -0.46 6.35
CA SER A 70 -3.96 -0.25 7.26
C SER A 70 -3.43 -1.56 7.82
N THR A 71 -4.30 -2.53 8.14
CA THR A 71 -3.88 -3.89 8.51
C THR A 71 -3.04 -4.50 7.39
N LEU A 72 -3.54 -4.45 6.15
CA LEU A 72 -2.81 -5.01 5.00
C LEU A 72 -1.45 -4.33 4.79
N LEU A 73 -1.40 -2.99 4.86
CA LEU A 73 -0.16 -2.22 4.75
C LEU A 73 0.89 -2.65 5.79
N ASN A 74 0.46 -2.91 7.03
CA ASN A 74 1.37 -3.27 8.12
C ASN A 74 1.93 -4.68 8.00
N ILE A 75 1.13 -5.62 7.49
CA ILE A 75 1.51 -7.05 7.44
C ILE A 75 2.10 -7.49 6.10
N LEU A 76 1.99 -6.67 5.06
CA LEU A 76 2.52 -7.01 3.74
C LEU A 76 4.03 -7.35 3.76
N PRO A 77 4.89 -6.66 4.53
CA PRO A 77 6.30 -7.04 4.64
C PRO A 77 6.50 -8.45 5.21
N VAL A 78 5.65 -8.88 6.17
CA VAL A 78 5.68 -10.24 6.71
C VAL A 78 5.28 -11.23 5.62
N PHE A 79 4.20 -10.98 4.89
CA PHE A 79 3.85 -11.82 3.73
C PHE A 79 4.98 -11.87 2.70
N PHE A 80 5.62 -10.74 2.41
CA PHE A 80 6.73 -10.69 1.47
C PHE A 80 7.90 -11.59 1.88
N ALA A 81 8.17 -11.71 3.17
CA ALA A 81 9.22 -12.59 3.70
C ALA A 81 8.85 -14.08 3.67
N HIS A 82 7.56 -14.43 3.75
CA HIS A 82 7.12 -15.80 4.03
C HIS A 82 6.31 -16.48 2.92
N VAL A 83 5.73 -15.74 1.99
CA VAL A 83 4.91 -16.29 0.89
C VAL A 83 5.47 -15.94 -0.49
N THR A 84 4.87 -16.47 -1.55
CA THR A 84 5.39 -16.22 -2.89
C THR A 84 5.13 -14.78 -3.33
N GLN A 85 5.94 -14.29 -4.26
CA GLN A 85 5.72 -12.97 -4.89
C GLN A 85 4.35 -12.87 -5.56
N THR A 86 3.86 -13.98 -6.12
CA THR A 86 2.53 -14.06 -6.71
C THR A 86 1.46 -13.84 -5.65
N ASP A 87 1.61 -14.43 -4.47
CA ASP A 87 0.65 -14.27 -3.37
C ASP A 87 0.62 -12.83 -2.85
N VAL A 88 1.79 -12.19 -2.71
CA VAL A 88 1.87 -10.75 -2.37
C VAL A 88 1.15 -9.92 -3.42
N LYS A 89 1.43 -10.16 -4.71
CA LYS A 89 0.75 -9.46 -5.82
C LYS A 89 -0.76 -9.66 -5.77
N ASN A 90 -1.22 -10.89 -5.49
CA ASN A 90 -2.64 -11.20 -5.37
C ASN A 90 -3.31 -10.39 -4.25
N LYS A 91 -2.64 -10.16 -3.12
CA LYS A 91 -3.17 -9.30 -2.05
C LYS A 91 -3.29 -7.83 -2.48
N ILE A 92 -2.28 -7.30 -3.15
CA ILE A 92 -2.31 -5.94 -3.71
C ILE A 92 -3.43 -5.81 -4.75
N ASN A 93 -3.56 -6.80 -5.64
CA ASN A 93 -4.61 -6.86 -6.66
C ASN A 93 -6.00 -6.91 -6.02
N SER A 94 -6.19 -7.73 -4.98
CA SER A 94 -7.44 -7.79 -4.24
C SER A 94 -7.80 -6.44 -3.62
N LEU A 95 -6.83 -5.69 -3.04
CA LEU A 95 -7.10 -4.34 -2.53
C LEU A 95 -7.52 -3.40 -3.67
N ARG A 96 -6.82 -3.46 -4.81
CA ARG A 96 -7.13 -2.66 -5.99
C ARG A 96 -8.55 -2.90 -6.51
N GLU A 97 -8.95 -4.16 -6.61
CA GLU A 97 -10.30 -4.56 -7.03
C GLU A 97 -11.36 -4.01 -6.07
N LEU A 98 -11.16 -4.15 -4.76
CA LEU A 98 -12.08 -3.59 -3.75
C LEU A 98 -12.15 -2.06 -3.82
N ALA A 99 -11.01 -1.40 -4.04
CA ALA A 99 -10.95 0.05 -4.17
C ALA A 99 -11.75 0.56 -5.37
N ILE A 100 -11.68 -0.15 -6.51
CA ILE A 100 -12.46 0.15 -7.71
C ILE A 100 -13.94 -0.17 -7.47
N GLN A 101 -14.24 -1.38 -6.99
CA GLN A 101 -15.60 -1.88 -6.77
C GLN A 101 -16.41 -0.97 -5.84
N PHE A 102 -15.77 -0.44 -4.79
CA PHE A 102 -16.43 0.42 -3.81
C PHE A 102 -16.18 1.92 -4.05
N GLU A 103 -15.53 2.29 -5.15
CA GLU A 103 -15.14 3.66 -5.47
C GLU A 103 -14.47 4.38 -4.28
N SER A 104 -13.63 3.65 -3.55
CA SER A 104 -13.13 4.10 -2.25
C SER A 104 -11.81 4.84 -2.35
N MET A 105 -11.85 6.16 -2.19
CA MET A 105 -10.63 6.98 -2.08
C MET A 105 -9.72 6.53 -0.94
N THR A 106 -10.29 6.07 0.18
CA THR A 106 -9.53 5.58 1.34
C THR A 106 -8.70 4.35 0.98
N LEU A 107 -9.28 3.40 0.21
CA LEU A 107 -8.53 2.22 -0.24
C LEU A 107 -7.51 2.59 -1.34
N ILE A 108 -7.81 3.57 -2.19
CA ILE A 108 -6.89 4.08 -3.22
C ILE A 108 -5.65 4.73 -2.59
N GLU A 109 -5.83 5.57 -1.57
CA GLU A 109 -4.73 6.22 -0.84
C GLU A 109 -3.83 5.17 -0.17
N ILE A 110 -4.43 4.17 0.47
CA ILE A 110 -3.68 3.09 1.11
C ILE A 110 -2.98 2.21 0.07
N LEU A 111 -3.63 1.93 -1.06
CA LEU A 111 -3.02 1.21 -2.18
C LEU A 111 -1.76 1.95 -2.66
N ALA A 112 -1.81 3.27 -2.82
CA ALA A 112 -0.64 4.05 -3.21
C ALA A 112 0.51 3.89 -2.19
N MET A 113 0.23 3.91 -0.89
CA MET A 113 1.25 3.65 0.14
C MET A 113 1.83 2.22 0.05
N ILE A 114 0.96 1.22 -0.17
CA ILE A 114 1.37 -0.17 -0.35
C ILE A 114 2.28 -0.33 -1.57
N LEU A 115 1.99 0.33 -2.69
CA LEU A 115 2.82 0.25 -3.90
C LEU A 115 4.23 0.81 -3.65
N VAL A 116 4.38 1.86 -2.85
CA VAL A 116 5.70 2.39 -2.46
C VAL A 116 6.51 1.34 -1.70
N ASN A 117 5.90 0.68 -0.72
CA ASN A 117 6.55 -0.37 0.06
C ASN A 117 6.88 -1.58 -0.82
N ALA A 118 5.95 -2.00 -1.68
CA ALA A 118 6.17 -3.11 -2.60
C ALA A 118 7.33 -2.82 -3.57
N ILE A 119 7.44 -1.59 -4.11
CA ILE A 119 8.59 -1.19 -4.94
C ILE A 119 9.90 -1.38 -4.17
N TYR A 120 9.95 -0.94 -2.90
CA TYR A 120 11.12 -1.12 -2.05
C TYR A 120 11.43 -2.62 -1.82
N ASP A 121 10.45 -3.41 -1.40
CA ASP A 121 10.62 -4.83 -1.10
C ASP A 121 11.09 -5.62 -2.34
N PHE A 122 10.48 -5.37 -3.51
CA PHE A 122 10.88 -5.99 -4.78
C PHE A 122 12.26 -5.51 -5.26
N SER A 123 12.74 -4.34 -4.83
CA SER A 123 14.11 -3.87 -5.09
C SER A 123 15.16 -4.71 -4.36
N LEU A 124 14.86 -5.15 -3.13
CA LEU A 124 15.77 -5.96 -2.30
C LEU A 124 16.07 -7.33 -2.94
N ILE A 125 15.14 -7.83 -3.75
CA ILE A 125 15.25 -9.12 -4.46
C ILE A 125 15.41 -8.96 -5.98
N ASN A 126 15.80 -7.77 -6.43
CA ASN A 126 16.12 -7.43 -7.82
C ASN A 126 15.04 -7.80 -8.84
N LYS A 127 13.77 -7.44 -8.56
CA LYS A 127 12.64 -7.70 -9.46
C LYS A 127 12.22 -6.44 -10.22
N ALA A 128 13.07 -6.07 -11.18
CA ALA A 128 12.87 -4.92 -12.06
C ALA A 128 11.46 -4.87 -12.70
N GLY A 129 10.91 -6.01 -13.13
CA GLY A 129 9.57 -6.09 -13.72
C GLY A 129 8.47 -5.63 -12.77
N SER A 130 8.48 -6.08 -11.51
CA SER A 130 7.50 -5.66 -10.49
C SER A 130 7.66 -4.20 -10.11
N ILE A 131 8.91 -3.72 -10.00
CA ILE A 131 9.20 -2.30 -9.74
C ILE A 131 8.64 -1.43 -10.86
N GLN A 132 8.87 -1.83 -12.12
CA GLN A 132 8.36 -1.12 -13.29
C GLN A 132 6.82 -1.14 -13.35
N GLU A 133 6.18 -2.24 -12.99
CA GLU A 133 4.73 -2.38 -12.93
C GLU A 133 4.12 -1.40 -11.89
N PHE A 134 4.57 -1.47 -10.63
CA PHE A 134 3.98 -0.69 -9.54
C PHE A 134 4.31 0.80 -9.62
N SER A 135 5.48 1.16 -10.14
CA SER A 135 5.84 2.56 -10.39
C SER A 135 4.95 3.21 -11.46
N LEU A 136 4.63 2.49 -12.55
CA LEU A 136 3.69 2.98 -13.56
C LEU A 136 2.30 3.16 -12.99
N GLU A 137 1.84 2.21 -12.18
CA GLU A 137 0.56 2.33 -11.49
C GLU A 137 0.53 3.56 -10.56
N LEU A 138 1.58 3.79 -9.76
CA LEU A 138 1.68 5.01 -8.94
C LEU A 138 1.66 6.28 -9.79
N SER A 139 2.36 6.29 -10.93
CA SER A 139 2.33 7.43 -11.86
C SER A 139 0.92 7.69 -12.38
N ASP A 140 0.17 6.64 -12.70
CA ASP A 140 -1.21 6.73 -13.16
C ASP A 140 -2.14 7.24 -12.07
N LEU A 141 -1.97 6.78 -10.83
CA LEU A 141 -2.70 7.29 -9.67
C LEU A 141 -2.40 8.77 -9.43
N SER A 142 -1.14 9.19 -9.43
CA SER A 142 -0.76 10.60 -9.25
C SER A 142 -1.33 11.49 -10.34
N ARG A 143 -1.36 11.02 -11.59
CA ARG A 143 -1.99 11.76 -12.70
C ARG A 143 -3.51 11.82 -12.58
N LYS A 144 -4.16 10.75 -12.13
CA LYS A 144 -5.62 10.69 -11.93
C LYS A 144 -6.07 11.55 -10.76
N TYR A 145 -5.25 11.68 -9.72
CA TYR A 145 -5.59 12.39 -8.48
C TYR A 145 -4.55 13.48 -8.15
N PRO A 146 -4.43 14.53 -8.97
CA PRO A 146 -3.39 15.56 -8.84
C PRO A 146 -3.50 16.39 -7.55
N LYS A 147 -4.70 16.45 -6.95
CA LYS A 147 -4.97 17.21 -5.72
C LYS A 147 -4.96 16.37 -4.44
N ASN A 148 -4.68 15.06 -4.55
CA ASN A 148 -4.66 14.17 -3.38
C ASN A 148 -3.23 14.04 -2.86
N ASP A 149 -2.96 14.62 -1.69
CA ASP A 149 -1.62 14.72 -1.13
C ASP A 149 -1.00 13.35 -0.86
N THR A 150 -1.75 12.43 -0.29
CA THR A 150 -1.27 11.07 -0.01
C THR A 150 -0.79 10.38 -1.28
N ILE A 151 -1.56 10.49 -2.37
CA ILE A 151 -1.23 9.88 -3.66
C ILE A 151 -0.07 10.60 -4.34
N GLN A 152 0.02 11.93 -4.23
CA GLN A 152 1.14 12.69 -4.78
C GLN A 152 2.46 12.35 -4.06
N ILE A 153 2.44 12.30 -2.72
CA ILE A 153 3.60 11.93 -1.89
C ILE A 153 4.02 10.48 -2.19
N ALA A 154 3.05 9.56 -2.27
CA ALA A 154 3.32 8.17 -2.61
C ALA A 154 3.93 8.05 -4.02
N GLY A 155 3.39 8.77 -5.00
CA GLY A 155 3.96 8.83 -6.35
C GLY A 155 5.41 9.29 -6.36
N ALA A 156 5.72 10.39 -5.68
CA ALA A 156 7.08 10.92 -5.59
C ALA A 156 8.05 9.91 -4.92
N LYS A 157 7.67 9.34 -3.77
CA LYS A 157 8.48 8.33 -3.06
C LYS A 157 8.70 7.07 -3.90
N GLY A 158 7.66 6.58 -4.57
CA GLY A 158 7.74 5.43 -5.46
C GLY A 158 8.69 5.68 -6.64
N MET A 159 8.67 6.89 -7.21
CA MET A 159 9.62 7.27 -8.26
C MET A 159 11.06 7.36 -7.75
N VAL A 160 11.29 7.89 -6.54
CA VAL A 160 12.63 7.89 -5.92
C VAL A 160 13.16 6.47 -5.76
N ASN A 161 12.37 5.57 -5.15
CA ASN A 161 12.78 4.18 -4.94
C ASN A 161 13.10 3.47 -6.27
N SER A 162 12.23 3.64 -7.27
CA SER A 162 12.41 3.01 -8.59
C SER A 162 13.62 3.59 -9.33
N THR A 163 13.81 4.91 -9.31
CA THR A 163 14.96 5.57 -9.94
C THR A 163 16.27 5.07 -9.32
N MET A 164 16.34 5.04 -7.99
CA MET A 164 17.52 4.57 -7.26
C MET A 164 17.85 3.11 -7.61
N PHE A 165 16.85 2.24 -7.63
CA PHE A 165 17.02 0.85 -8.03
C PHE A 165 17.63 0.72 -9.43
N PHE A 166 17.09 1.45 -10.43
CA PHE A 166 17.60 1.36 -11.81
C PHE A 166 18.98 1.98 -11.97
N VAL A 167 19.31 3.05 -11.23
CA VAL A 167 20.68 3.58 -11.15
C VAL A 167 21.64 2.52 -10.61
N GLN A 168 21.30 1.88 -9.50
CA GLN A 168 22.14 0.84 -8.88
C GLN A 168 22.33 -0.39 -9.78
N ASN A 169 21.36 -0.67 -10.66
CA ASN A 169 21.42 -1.76 -11.64
C ASN A 169 21.95 -1.32 -13.02
N ASN A 170 22.53 -0.12 -13.14
CA ASN A 170 23.08 0.44 -14.37
C ASN A 170 22.08 0.58 -15.54
N ASP A 171 20.78 0.53 -15.28
CA ASP A 171 19.74 0.83 -16.28
C ASP A 171 19.40 2.32 -16.25
N LEU A 172 20.32 3.12 -16.76
CA LEU A 172 20.19 4.58 -16.77
C LEU A 172 19.01 5.08 -17.62
N GLN A 173 18.56 4.29 -18.60
CA GLN A 173 17.41 4.64 -19.42
C GLN A 173 16.11 4.52 -18.64
N ALA A 174 15.90 3.39 -17.94
CA ALA A 174 14.78 3.23 -17.03
C ALA A 174 14.85 4.27 -15.91
N ALA A 175 16.00 4.44 -15.27
CA ALA A 175 16.16 5.42 -14.21
C ALA A 175 15.79 6.84 -14.66
N LYS A 176 16.27 7.29 -15.83
CA LYS A 176 15.94 8.62 -16.39
C LYS A 176 14.44 8.78 -16.67
N LYS A 177 13.75 7.72 -17.08
CA LYS A 177 12.29 7.75 -17.31
C LYS A 177 11.54 8.01 -16.00
N HIS A 178 11.90 7.30 -14.93
CA HIS A 178 11.25 7.47 -13.61
C HIS A 178 11.61 8.81 -12.97
N TYR A 179 12.86 9.25 -13.11
CA TYR A 179 13.28 10.57 -12.65
C TYR A 179 12.51 11.73 -13.30
N ARG A 180 12.25 11.64 -14.61
CA ARG A 180 11.40 12.63 -15.30
C ARG A 180 9.97 12.65 -14.79
N ILE A 181 9.42 11.50 -14.37
CA ILE A 181 8.09 11.45 -13.76
C ILE A 181 8.14 12.11 -12.39
N LEU A 182 9.17 11.85 -11.58
CA LEU A 182 9.39 12.52 -10.30
C LEU A 182 9.43 14.04 -10.48
N GLN A 183 10.22 14.56 -11.42
CA GLN A 183 10.31 16.00 -11.69
C GLN A 183 8.93 16.61 -11.96
N ARG A 184 8.11 16.01 -12.83
CA ARG A 184 6.75 16.50 -13.10
C ARG A 184 5.84 16.51 -11.88
N ILE A 185 5.95 15.50 -11.02
CA ILE A 185 5.17 15.43 -9.77
C ILE A 185 5.57 16.59 -8.84
N LEU A 186 6.87 16.86 -8.72
CA LEU A 186 7.40 17.95 -7.89
C LEU A 186 7.04 19.33 -8.45
N GLU A 187 7.18 19.54 -9.76
CA GLU A 187 6.78 20.77 -10.46
C GLU A 187 5.29 21.07 -10.28
N SER A 188 4.46 20.03 -10.20
CA SER A 188 3.01 20.17 -9.97
C SER A 188 2.67 20.44 -8.49
N ASN A 189 3.63 20.30 -7.58
CA ASN A 189 3.46 20.46 -6.13
C ASN A 189 4.64 21.25 -5.51
N PRO A 190 4.93 22.48 -5.99
CA PRO A 190 6.16 23.20 -5.65
C PRO A 190 6.27 23.58 -4.17
N ASP A 191 5.14 23.75 -3.49
CA ASP A 191 5.08 24.18 -2.09
C ASP A 191 5.06 23.02 -1.08
N LYS A 192 5.23 21.78 -1.55
CA LYS A 192 5.13 20.57 -0.70
C LYS A 192 6.44 19.81 -0.66
N GLU A 193 6.92 19.56 0.54
CA GLU A 193 8.00 18.59 0.77
C GLU A 193 7.46 17.17 0.58
N MET A 194 7.67 16.62 -0.62
CA MET A 194 7.12 15.32 -1.01
C MET A 194 8.11 14.17 -0.81
N VAL A 195 9.40 14.49 -0.93
CA VAL A 195 10.54 13.58 -0.79
C VAL A 195 11.69 14.31 -0.13
N ASP A 196 12.60 13.56 0.47
CA ASP A 196 13.77 14.11 1.15
C ASP A 196 14.71 14.81 0.17
N SER A 197 15.15 16.02 0.53
CA SER A 197 15.99 16.86 -0.32
C SER A 197 17.35 16.24 -0.64
N PHE A 198 17.91 15.44 0.28
CA PHE A 198 19.18 14.75 0.05
C PHE A 198 19.03 13.64 -0.99
N GLN A 199 17.92 12.90 -0.98
CA GLN A 199 17.60 11.93 -2.03
C GLN A 199 17.51 12.60 -3.42
N LEU A 200 16.88 13.78 -3.51
CA LEU A 200 16.80 14.53 -4.76
C LEU A 200 18.17 14.97 -5.27
N ILE A 201 19.03 15.51 -4.38
CA ILE A 201 20.40 15.90 -4.73
C ILE A 201 21.20 14.69 -5.23
N GLN A 202 21.05 13.53 -4.60
CA GLN A 202 21.72 12.31 -5.06
C GLN A 202 21.28 11.89 -6.45
N LEU A 203 19.98 11.97 -6.76
CA LEU A 203 19.45 11.64 -8.08
C LEU A 203 19.86 12.67 -9.15
N GLY A 204 19.88 13.96 -8.81
CA GLY A 204 20.29 15.05 -9.70
C GLY A 204 21.69 14.84 -10.28
N LYS A 205 22.65 14.34 -9.48
CA LYS A 205 24.02 14.01 -9.93
C LYS A 205 24.09 13.04 -11.11
N TYR A 206 23.05 12.21 -11.32
CA TYR A 206 23.01 11.26 -12.43
C TYR A 206 22.39 11.84 -13.70
N PHE A 207 21.54 12.87 -13.58
CA PHE A 207 20.64 13.28 -14.67
C PHE A 207 20.64 14.78 -15.00
N GLU A 208 21.10 15.65 -14.09
CA GLU A 208 21.10 17.11 -14.25
C GLU A 208 22.48 17.67 -14.66
N ASP A 209 23.57 16.90 -14.45
CA ASP A 209 24.95 17.30 -14.77
C ASP A 209 25.44 16.84 -16.18
N LYS A 210 24.56 16.68 -17.18
CA LYS A 210 24.95 16.28 -18.56
C LYS A 210 24.18 17.00 -19.66
#